data_AF-A0A0L1KHD7-F1
#
_entry.id   AF-A0A0L1KHD7-F1
#
_cell.length_a   1.000
_cell.length_b   1.000
_cell.length_c   1.000
_cell.angle_alpha   90.00
_cell.angle_beta   90.00
_cell.angle_gamma   90.00
#
_symmetry.space_group_name_H-M   'P 1'
#
loop_
_entity.id
_entity.type
_entity.pdbx_description
1 polymer ?
#
loop_
_entity_poly.entity_id
_entity_poly.type
_entity_poly.pdbx_seq_one_letter_code
_entity_poly.pdbx_strand_id
1 'polypeptide(L)'
;MSAMWNAKKELQLAKLMLERENAARDLSLKSTVSMRHCSRFEEQYELTLSLNLARGLTVELFDSLPKNGLSMQRLQEAVAEMAEDVSDIEDRSRDFVEDVAQFRKRLKSGLARLRRKGVRIEGSIGMPRVRVGGARDTLPVLTLTFPGEDLRPSTIEFDVECFDDIDVPLKNVAEQAAGWSRRLAELEDAGAVGQIHPLLLHALGQRKQPVAETLASIHADPDEIQRIQDEEGSVFILYWSDGTLVGTFEVSEGVKFQKDRLVVGPEAAAKFKRKAGCTLGELIHMSEGPGADLVVESARDWIGDSVSVRLLWDAVPFDAEGDILD
;
A
#
# COMPACT_ATOMS: atom_id res chain seq x y z
N MET A 1 36.88 5.81 30.59
CA MET A 1 35.75 4.95 30.99
C MET A 1 34.48 5.58 30.43
N SER A 2 33.91 4.99 29.38
CA SER A 2 32.62 5.42 28.82
C SER A 2 31.54 5.08 29.85
N ALA A 3 30.90 6.09 30.43
CA ALA A 3 29.73 5.87 31.27
C ALA A 3 28.64 5.26 30.37
N MET A 4 28.25 4.01 30.66
CA MET A 4 27.19 3.35 29.93
C MET A 4 25.88 4.11 30.19
N TRP A 5 25.43 4.85 29.20
CA TRP A 5 24.27 5.71 29.33
C TRP A 5 22.99 4.87 29.42
N ASN A 6 22.10 5.27 30.32
CA ASN A 6 20.90 4.50 30.66
C ASN A 6 19.66 5.27 30.21
N ALA A 7 19.06 4.83 29.10
CA ALA A 7 17.98 5.55 28.41
C ALA A 7 16.85 6.03 29.33
N LYS A 8 16.61 5.37 30.47
CA LYS A 8 15.64 5.82 31.47
C LYS A 8 16.06 7.09 32.21
N LYS A 9 17.34 7.21 32.59
CA LYS A 9 17.90 8.41 33.23
C LYS A 9 17.97 9.58 32.26
N GLU A 10 18.38 9.34 31.02
CA GLU A 10 18.44 10.40 30.01
C GLU A 10 17.04 10.86 29.59
N LEU A 11 16.05 9.96 29.50
CA LEU A 11 14.65 10.33 29.28
C LEU A 11 14.10 11.20 30.43
N GLN A 12 14.40 10.85 31.69
CA GLN A 12 13.97 11.64 32.83
C GLN A 12 14.63 13.02 32.84
N LEU A 13 15.89 13.11 32.40
CA LEU A 13 16.60 14.37 32.28
C LEU A 13 16.06 15.25 31.15
N ALA A 14 15.81 14.66 29.97
CA ALA A 14 15.17 15.33 28.85
C ALA A 14 13.78 15.88 29.23
N LYS A 15 13.00 15.09 29.97
CA LYS A 15 11.71 15.53 30.55
C LYS A 15 11.86 16.77 31.42
N LEU A 16 12.76 16.73 32.40
CA LEU A 16 12.98 17.86 33.31
C LEU A 16 13.51 19.11 32.59
N MET A 17 14.37 18.93 31.59
CA MET A 17 14.87 20.04 30.77
C MET A 17 13.74 20.68 29.96
N LEU A 18 12.91 19.88 29.31
CA LEU A 18 11.79 20.37 28.52
C LEU A 18 10.73 21.05 29.40
N GLU A 19 10.39 20.47 30.56
CA GLU A 19 9.48 21.08 31.53
C GLU A 19 10.00 22.45 32.00
N ARG A 20 11.31 22.57 32.23
CA ARG A 20 11.95 23.83 32.60
C ARG A 20 11.89 24.86 31.46
N GLU A 21 12.23 24.46 30.23
CA GLU A 21 12.20 25.36 29.07
C GLU A 21 10.76 25.82 28.76
N ASN A 22 9.78 24.91 28.82
CA ASN A 22 8.37 25.25 28.63
C ASN A 22 7.86 26.21 29.70
N ALA A 23 8.23 26.00 30.97
CA ALA A 23 7.88 26.91 32.06
C ALA A 23 8.53 28.30 31.90
N ALA A 24 9.78 28.36 31.39
CA ALA A 24 10.46 29.63 31.12
C ALA A 24 9.80 30.42 29.98
N ARG A 25 9.16 29.73 29.04
CA ARG A 25 8.48 30.29 27.86
C ARG A 25 6.96 30.48 28.05
N ASP A 26 6.42 30.14 29.23
CA ASP A 26 4.99 30.17 29.55
C ASP A 26 4.10 29.36 28.58
N LEU A 27 4.63 28.21 28.11
CA LEU A 27 3.94 27.34 27.17
C LEU A 27 2.87 26.50 27.88
N SER A 28 1.66 26.45 27.31
CA SER A 28 0.48 25.86 27.95
C SER A 28 0.14 24.45 27.47
N LEU A 29 0.76 23.98 26.38
CA LEU A 29 0.46 22.69 25.77
C LEU A 29 0.89 21.52 26.67
N LYS A 30 -0.05 20.58 26.89
CA LYS A 30 0.25 19.34 27.59
C LYS A 30 1.06 18.42 26.69
N SER A 31 2.23 18.01 27.18
CA SER A 31 3.15 17.20 26.41
C SER A 31 3.50 15.88 27.09
N THR A 32 3.88 14.89 26.31
CA THR A 32 4.44 13.62 26.80
C THR A 32 5.73 13.34 26.05
N VAL A 33 6.84 13.24 26.80
CA VAL A 33 8.15 12.89 26.24
C VAL A 33 8.34 11.39 26.33
N SER A 34 8.80 10.79 25.23
CA SER A 34 9.26 9.41 25.17
C SER A 34 10.62 9.34 24.47
N MET A 35 11.40 8.32 24.81
CA MET A 35 12.67 8.06 24.13
C MET A 35 12.78 6.56 23.91
N ARG A 36 13.05 6.16 22.67
CA ARG A 36 13.11 4.75 22.25
C ARG A 36 14.31 4.52 21.36
N HIS A 37 14.71 3.27 21.18
CA HIS A 37 15.68 2.94 20.15
C HIS A 37 15.08 3.23 18.77
N CYS A 38 15.87 3.84 17.89
CA CYS A 38 15.45 4.03 16.51
C CYS A 38 15.42 2.68 15.82
N SER A 39 14.26 2.27 15.31
CA SER A 39 14.08 0.98 14.62
C SER A 39 14.84 0.90 13.29
N ARG A 40 15.11 2.06 12.67
CA ARG A 40 15.84 2.16 11.39
C ARG A 40 17.36 2.28 11.58
N PHE A 41 17.81 2.75 12.73
CA PHE A 41 19.24 2.99 13.00
C PHE A 41 19.59 2.49 14.40
N GLU A 42 20.16 1.28 14.46
CA GLU A 42 20.49 0.62 15.73
C GLU A 42 21.43 1.44 16.61
N GLU A 43 22.21 2.36 16.06
CA GLU A 43 23.11 3.25 16.81
C GLU A 43 22.46 4.57 17.24
N GLN A 44 21.13 4.70 17.17
CA GLN A 44 20.42 5.94 17.52
C GLN A 44 19.29 5.72 18.55
N TYR A 45 19.05 6.76 19.34
CA TYR A 45 17.83 6.97 20.11
C TYR A 45 16.93 7.94 19.34
N GLU A 46 15.63 7.71 19.35
CA GLU A 46 14.63 8.67 18.91
C GLU A 46 14.03 9.31 20.17
N LEU A 47 14.15 10.63 20.30
CA LEU A 47 13.44 11.43 21.29
C LEU A 47 12.16 11.93 20.63
N THR A 48 11.01 11.66 21.23
CA THR A 48 9.70 12.07 20.71
C THR A 48 8.92 12.83 21.76
N LEU A 49 8.37 13.96 21.37
CA LEU A 49 7.50 14.81 22.15
C LEU A 49 6.11 14.83 21.52
N SER A 50 5.14 14.20 22.18
CA SER A 50 3.73 14.24 21.77
C SER A 50 3.04 15.43 22.44
N LEU A 51 2.59 16.39 21.64
CA LEU A 51 1.85 17.58 22.06
C LEU A 51 0.36 17.37 21.82
N ASN A 52 -0.43 17.43 22.90
CA ASN A 52 -1.87 17.35 22.79
C ASN A 52 -2.45 18.74 22.58
N LEU A 53 -2.98 18.97 21.39
CA LEU A 53 -3.78 20.13 21.05
C LEU A 53 -5.25 19.89 21.45
N ALA A 54 -6.08 20.91 21.27
CA ALA A 54 -7.51 20.79 21.54
C ALA A 54 -8.21 19.79 20.59
N ARG A 55 -9.40 19.33 20.99
CA ARG A 55 -10.27 18.43 20.19
C ARG A 55 -9.62 17.11 19.78
N GLY A 56 -8.70 16.59 20.61
CA GLY A 56 -8.03 15.31 20.40
C GLY A 56 -7.07 15.29 19.21
N LEU A 57 -6.57 16.46 18.81
CA LEU A 57 -5.50 16.58 17.82
C LEU A 57 -4.16 16.46 18.54
N THR A 58 -3.26 15.62 18.04
CA THR A 58 -1.93 15.42 18.62
C THR A 58 -0.89 15.67 17.53
N VAL A 59 0.17 16.40 17.87
CA VAL A 59 1.36 16.58 17.02
C VAL A 59 2.51 15.85 17.68
N GLU A 60 3.28 15.08 16.92
CA GLU A 60 4.49 14.45 17.42
C GLU A 60 5.72 15.16 16.84
N LEU A 61 6.51 15.79 17.70
CA LEU A 61 7.84 16.27 17.35
C LEU A 61 8.86 15.16 17.62
N PHE A 62 9.79 14.91 16.71
CA PHE A 62 10.83 13.90 16.93
C PHE A 62 12.21 14.35 16.46
N ASP A 63 13.24 13.87 17.16
CA ASP A 63 14.64 14.00 16.75
C ASP A 63 15.44 12.72 17.02
N SER A 64 16.52 12.55 16.27
CA SER A 64 17.40 11.38 16.32
C SER A 64 18.73 11.73 16.97
N LEU A 65 19.03 11.03 18.06
CA LEU A 65 20.21 11.23 18.89
C LEU A 65 21.16 10.04 18.77
N PRO A 66 22.47 10.23 18.56
CA PRO A 66 23.42 9.12 18.43
C PRO A 66 23.63 8.41 19.79
N LYS A 67 23.57 7.07 19.86
CA LYS A 67 23.88 6.31 21.08
C LYS A 67 25.32 6.52 21.53
N ASN A 68 26.23 6.43 20.58
CA ASN A 68 27.66 6.62 20.80
C ASN A 68 27.99 8.12 20.70
N GLY A 69 28.40 8.73 21.82
CA GLY A 69 28.81 10.13 21.82
C GLY A 69 27.66 11.15 21.80
N LEU A 70 26.44 10.76 22.20
CA LEU A 70 25.52 11.76 22.74
C LEU A 70 26.22 12.37 23.98
N SER A 71 26.01 13.66 24.22
CA SER A 71 26.54 14.37 25.38
C SER A 71 25.39 15.12 26.06
N MET A 72 25.61 15.57 27.30
CA MET A 72 24.66 16.45 27.98
C MET A 72 24.35 17.69 27.14
N GLN A 73 25.37 18.23 26.47
CA GLN A 73 25.24 19.38 25.58
C GLN A 73 24.34 19.06 24.37
N ARG A 74 24.54 17.92 23.71
CA ARG A 74 23.67 17.52 22.58
C ARG A 74 22.22 17.31 22.98
N LEU A 75 21.99 16.75 24.17
CA LEU A 75 20.65 16.60 24.70
C LEU A 75 20.01 17.97 24.99
N GLN A 76 20.79 18.93 25.52
CA GLN A 76 20.32 20.30 25.73
C GLN A 76 19.99 21.00 24.42
N GLU A 77 20.83 20.86 23.39
CA GLU A 77 20.60 21.41 22.05
C GLU A 77 19.30 20.86 21.47
N ALA A 78 19.11 19.53 21.45
CA ALA A 78 17.89 18.91 20.94
C ALA A 78 16.62 19.33 21.72
N VAL A 79 16.71 19.47 23.05
CA VAL A 79 15.57 19.94 23.86
C VAL A 79 15.27 21.42 23.60
N ALA A 80 16.29 22.25 23.41
CA ALA A 80 16.11 23.67 23.09
C ALA A 80 15.43 23.84 21.72
N GLU A 81 15.87 23.10 20.70
CA GLU A 81 15.24 23.07 19.38
C GLU A 81 13.80 22.53 19.45
N MET A 82 13.54 21.46 20.22
CA MET A 82 12.17 20.99 20.46
C MET A 82 11.31 22.08 21.10
N ALA A 83 11.83 22.83 22.07
CA ALA A 83 11.07 23.90 22.73
C ALA A 83 10.77 25.08 21.79
N GLU A 84 11.61 25.35 20.80
CA GLU A 84 11.34 26.31 19.72
C GLU A 84 10.18 25.82 18.84
N ASP A 85 10.23 24.57 18.39
CA ASP A 85 9.16 23.97 17.59
C ASP A 85 7.83 23.85 18.38
N VAL A 86 7.86 23.63 19.70
CA VAL A 86 6.67 23.67 20.54
C VAL A 86 6.04 25.07 20.53
N SER A 87 6.87 26.12 20.61
CA SER A 87 6.39 27.50 20.53
C SER A 87 5.73 27.78 19.18
N ASP A 88 6.38 27.37 18.09
CA ASP A 88 5.84 27.54 16.73
C ASP A 88 4.51 26.77 16.55
N ILE A 89 4.38 25.58 17.15
CA ILE A 89 3.12 24.81 17.17
C ILE A 89 2.06 25.48 18.04
N GLU A 90 2.42 26.02 19.21
CA GLU A 90 1.48 26.68 20.11
C GLU A 90 0.89 27.94 19.47
N ASP A 91 1.72 28.74 18.81
CA ASP A 91 1.32 29.94 18.08
C ASP A 91 0.32 29.62 16.96
N ARG A 92 0.47 28.47 16.29
CA ARG A 92 -0.41 28.01 15.19
C ARG A 92 -1.51 27.05 15.65
N SER A 93 -1.55 26.69 16.93
CA SER A 93 -2.39 25.59 17.43
C SER A 93 -3.89 25.82 17.20
N ARG A 94 -4.33 27.08 17.30
CA ARG A 94 -5.72 27.46 17.05
C ARG A 94 -6.09 27.23 15.59
N ASP A 95 -5.25 27.72 14.68
CA ASP A 95 -5.47 27.61 13.24
C ASP A 95 -5.49 26.14 12.83
N PHE A 96 -4.54 25.33 13.30
CA PHE A 96 -4.53 23.88 13.07
C PHE A 96 -5.82 23.19 13.56
N VAL A 97 -6.28 23.51 14.77
CA VAL A 97 -7.49 22.89 15.34
C VAL A 97 -8.75 23.29 14.55
N GLU A 98 -8.81 24.52 14.05
CA GLU A 98 -9.91 25.01 13.24
C GLU A 98 -9.88 24.41 11.84
N ASP A 99 -8.74 24.46 11.15
CA ASP A 99 -8.55 23.93 9.80
C ASP A 99 -8.79 22.43 9.76
N VAL A 100 -8.14 21.66 10.64
CA VAL A 100 -8.34 20.20 10.73
C VAL A 100 -9.81 19.87 11.01
N ALA A 101 -10.51 20.66 11.84
CA ALA A 101 -11.94 20.42 12.09
C ALA A 101 -12.79 20.67 10.84
N GLN A 102 -12.50 21.71 10.06
CA GLN A 102 -13.18 22.01 8.81
C GLN A 102 -12.89 20.94 7.75
N PHE A 103 -11.63 20.57 7.59
CA PHE A 103 -11.18 19.52 6.68
C PHE A 103 -11.79 18.16 7.02
N ARG A 104 -11.78 17.76 8.30
CA ARG A 104 -12.47 16.52 8.75
C ARG A 104 -13.95 16.53 8.41
N LYS A 105 -14.64 17.67 8.58
CA LYS A 105 -16.05 17.81 8.22
C LYS A 105 -16.26 17.64 6.71
N ARG A 106 -15.39 18.25 5.89
CA ARG A 106 -15.42 18.11 4.42
C ARG A 106 -15.20 16.67 4.00
N LEU A 107 -14.14 16.04 4.48
CA LEU A 107 -13.81 14.64 4.21
C LEU A 107 -14.95 13.70 4.62
N LYS A 108 -15.49 13.85 5.84
CA LYS A 108 -16.62 13.03 6.33
C LYS A 108 -17.83 13.10 5.40
N SER A 109 -18.14 14.28 4.86
CA SER A 109 -19.23 14.45 3.89
C SER A 109 -18.93 13.74 2.57
N GLY A 110 -17.69 13.86 2.07
CA GLY A 110 -17.21 13.18 0.86
C GLY A 110 -17.28 11.65 1.00
N LEU A 111 -16.68 11.10 2.05
CA LEU A 111 -16.71 9.66 2.35
C LEU A 111 -18.13 9.12 2.52
N ALA A 112 -19.01 9.86 3.22
CA ALA A 112 -20.41 9.45 3.39
C ALA A 112 -21.19 9.41 2.06
N ARG A 113 -20.82 10.23 1.06
CA ARG A 113 -21.40 10.17 -0.29
C ARG A 113 -20.89 8.96 -1.06
N LEU A 114 -19.60 8.64 -0.95
CA LEU A 114 -18.99 7.50 -1.61
C LEU A 114 -19.45 6.16 -1.04
N ARG A 115 -19.56 6.06 0.28
CA ARG A 115 -20.13 4.89 0.96
C ARG A 115 -21.56 4.59 0.49
N ARG A 116 -22.38 5.61 0.25
CA ARG A 116 -23.74 5.44 -0.31
C ARG A 116 -23.75 4.88 -1.73
N LYS A 117 -22.63 4.99 -2.46
CA LYS A 117 -22.43 4.38 -3.78
C LYS A 117 -21.76 3.00 -3.70
N GLY A 118 -21.53 2.46 -2.50
CA GLY A 118 -20.83 1.19 -2.30
C GLY A 118 -19.31 1.26 -2.43
N VAL A 119 -18.72 2.47 -2.53
CA VAL A 119 -17.27 2.63 -2.62
C VAL A 119 -16.67 2.58 -1.20
N ARG A 120 -15.72 1.66 -0.99
CA ARG A 120 -15.03 1.42 0.28
C ARG A 120 -13.78 2.28 0.34
N ILE A 121 -13.91 3.46 0.94
CA ILE A 121 -12.78 4.33 1.25
C ILE A 121 -12.93 4.76 2.70
N GLU A 122 -11.86 4.58 3.45
CA GLU A 122 -11.66 5.14 4.77
C GLU A 122 -10.72 6.34 4.65
N GLY A 123 -10.85 7.29 5.55
CA GLY A 123 -9.96 8.44 5.53
C GLY A 123 -9.95 9.19 6.84
N SER A 124 -8.81 9.80 7.11
CA SER A 124 -8.59 10.63 8.29
C SER A 124 -7.79 11.86 7.93
N ILE A 125 -7.96 12.93 8.72
CA ILE A 125 -7.12 14.12 8.64
C ILE A 125 -6.54 14.36 10.02
N GLY A 126 -5.22 14.47 10.09
CA GLY A 126 -4.47 14.65 11.31
C GLY A 126 -3.28 15.58 11.11
N MET A 127 -2.43 15.66 12.12
CA MET A 127 -1.13 16.30 12.00
C MET A 127 -0.09 15.21 11.73
N PRO A 128 0.90 15.48 10.87
CA PRO A 128 1.98 14.53 10.64
C PRO A 128 2.89 14.43 11.87
N ARG A 129 3.76 13.41 11.85
CA ARG A 129 4.95 13.43 12.71
C ARG A 129 5.94 14.42 12.10
N VAL A 130 6.41 15.36 12.91
CA VAL A 130 7.25 16.48 12.49
C VAL A 130 8.64 16.30 13.04
N ARG A 131 9.65 16.38 12.18
CA ARG A 131 11.04 16.40 12.63
C ARG A 131 11.34 17.77 13.24
N VAL A 132 12.12 17.79 14.33
CA VAL A 132 12.59 19.05 14.94
C VAL A 132 13.24 19.97 13.90
N GLY A 133 12.88 21.26 13.96
CA GLY A 133 13.19 22.29 12.97
C GLY A 133 12.17 22.40 11.82
N GLY A 134 11.13 21.56 11.82
CA GLY A 134 10.12 21.47 10.76
C GLY A 134 8.72 21.98 11.15
N ALA A 135 8.53 22.46 12.39
CA ALA A 135 7.21 22.89 12.88
C ALA A 135 6.58 24.02 12.06
N ARG A 136 7.40 24.95 11.53
CA ARG A 136 6.94 26.13 10.79
C ARG A 136 6.23 25.80 9.48
N ASP A 137 6.68 24.75 8.79
CA ASP A 137 6.13 24.36 7.48
C ASP A 137 5.14 23.19 7.61
N THR A 138 4.76 22.84 8.84
CA THR A 138 3.83 21.73 9.07
C THR A 138 2.43 22.05 8.56
N LEU A 139 1.85 21.11 7.82
CA LEU A 139 0.49 21.12 7.31
C LEU A 139 -0.28 19.89 7.80
N PRO A 140 -1.62 19.95 7.87
CA PRO A 140 -2.44 18.76 8.07
C PRO A 140 -2.22 17.73 6.98
N VAL A 141 -2.30 16.45 7.33
CA VAL A 141 -2.20 15.33 6.38
C VAL A 141 -3.53 14.62 6.25
N LEU A 142 -3.95 14.40 5.01
CA LEU A 142 -5.03 13.50 4.62
C LEU A 142 -4.46 12.11 4.37
N THR A 143 -4.92 11.13 5.13
CA THR A 143 -4.67 9.70 4.89
C THR A 143 -5.94 9.10 4.30
N LEU A 144 -5.86 8.48 3.12
CA LEU A 144 -6.94 7.70 2.52
C LEU A 144 -6.54 6.23 2.43
N THR A 145 -7.41 5.34 2.91
CA THR A 145 -7.24 3.89 2.84
C THR A 145 -8.37 3.28 2.02
N PHE A 146 -8.05 2.46 1.03
CA PHE A 146 -9.02 1.88 0.09
C PHE A 146 -8.50 0.55 -0.47
N PRO A 147 -9.37 -0.34 -0.98
CA PRO A 147 -8.94 -1.55 -1.67
C PRO A 147 -8.04 -1.18 -2.86
N GLY A 148 -6.85 -1.75 -2.95
CA GLY A 148 -5.92 -1.59 -4.06
C GLY A 148 -6.22 -2.52 -5.22
N GLU A 149 -5.30 -2.58 -6.18
CA GLU A 149 -5.40 -3.47 -7.35
C GLU A 149 -5.39 -4.95 -6.94
N ASP A 150 -4.73 -5.31 -5.84
CA ASP A 150 -4.74 -6.64 -5.23
C ASP A 150 -5.91 -6.87 -4.26
N LEU A 151 -6.85 -5.91 -4.20
CA LEU A 151 -8.02 -5.83 -3.31
C LEU A 151 -7.70 -5.69 -1.82
N ARG A 152 -6.43 -5.42 -1.45
CA ARG A 152 -6.04 -5.18 -0.06
C ARG A 152 -6.06 -3.70 0.31
N PRO A 153 -6.05 -3.35 1.59
CA PRO A 153 -5.95 -1.95 2.01
C PRO A 153 -4.67 -1.28 1.49
N SER A 154 -4.81 -0.45 0.48
CA SER A 154 -3.81 0.52 0.02
C SER A 154 -4.01 1.85 0.74
N THR A 155 -2.93 2.48 1.16
CA THR A 155 -2.97 3.78 1.85
C THR A 155 -2.13 4.81 1.11
N ILE A 156 -2.67 6.01 0.98
CA ILE A 156 -1.96 7.17 0.43
C ILE A 156 -2.12 8.36 1.37
N GLU A 157 -1.12 9.23 1.37
CA GLU A 157 -1.06 10.42 2.23
C GLU A 157 -0.79 11.67 1.41
N PHE A 158 -1.44 12.78 1.78
CA PHE A 158 -1.29 14.08 1.13
C PHE A 158 -1.28 15.20 2.16
N ASP A 159 -0.47 16.24 1.94
CA ASP A 159 -0.60 17.49 2.68
C ASP A 159 -1.87 18.24 2.22
N VAL A 160 -2.50 18.95 3.16
CA VAL A 160 -3.79 19.62 2.94
C VAL A 160 -3.66 21.10 3.29
N GLU A 161 -3.75 21.96 2.29
CA GLU A 161 -3.81 23.41 2.45
C GLU A 161 -5.22 23.96 2.21
N CYS A 162 -6.00 23.28 1.38
CA CYS A 162 -7.34 23.71 1.00
C CYS A 162 -8.32 22.53 0.80
N PHE A 163 -9.58 22.84 0.48
CA PHE A 163 -10.58 21.80 0.23
C PHE A 163 -10.35 21.03 -1.07
N ASP A 164 -9.67 21.62 -2.06
CA ASP A 164 -9.37 20.94 -3.32
C ASP A 164 -8.37 19.79 -3.09
N ASP A 165 -7.44 19.94 -2.13
CA ASP A 165 -6.51 18.89 -1.70
C ASP A 165 -7.21 17.70 -1.04
N ILE A 166 -8.50 17.83 -0.72
CA ILE A 166 -9.36 16.74 -0.24
C ILE A 166 -10.21 16.21 -1.39
N ASP A 167 -10.91 17.10 -2.09
CA ASP A 167 -11.90 16.72 -3.09
C ASP A 167 -11.29 16.06 -4.32
N VAL A 168 -10.12 16.54 -4.79
CA VAL A 168 -9.45 16.02 -5.99
C VAL A 168 -8.89 14.61 -5.73
N PRO A 169 -8.06 14.36 -4.69
CA PRO A 169 -7.59 13.01 -4.41
C PRO A 169 -8.74 12.05 -4.15
N LEU A 170 -9.76 12.48 -3.41
CA LEU A 170 -10.92 11.64 -3.11
C LEU A 170 -11.68 11.24 -4.39
N LYS A 171 -11.82 12.15 -5.37
CA LYS A 171 -12.42 11.83 -6.67
C LYS A 171 -11.56 10.85 -7.47
N ASN A 172 -10.25 11.10 -7.55
CA ASN A 172 -9.32 10.26 -8.31
C ASN A 172 -9.29 8.82 -7.77
N VAL A 173 -9.23 8.67 -6.44
CA VAL A 173 -9.28 7.36 -5.77
C VAL A 173 -10.64 6.71 -5.95
N ALA A 174 -11.75 7.47 -5.86
CA ALA A 174 -13.09 6.90 -5.95
C ALA A 174 -13.37 6.19 -7.29
N GLU A 175 -12.82 6.67 -8.40
CA GLU A 175 -13.00 6.05 -9.70
C GLU A 175 -12.35 4.65 -9.74
N GLN A 176 -11.13 4.52 -9.22
CA GLN A 176 -10.41 3.25 -9.15
C GLN A 176 -11.02 2.31 -8.09
N ALA A 177 -11.21 2.83 -6.87
CA ALA A 177 -11.74 2.08 -5.74
C ALA A 177 -13.16 1.57 -5.97
N ALA A 178 -13.97 2.19 -6.85
CA ALA A 178 -15.31 1.71 -7.15
C ALA A 178 -15.31 0.30 -7.78
N GLY A 179 -14.40 0.06 -8.73
CA GLY A 179 -14.24 -1.25 -9.36
C GLY A 179 -13.79 -2.30 -8.35
N TRP A 180 -12.73 -1.99 -7.61
CA TRP A 180 -12.15 -2.88 -6.60
C TRP A 180 -13.10 -3.14 -5.42
N SER A 181 -13.87 -2.14 -4.97
CA SER A 181 -14.86 -2.32 -3.90
C SER A 181 -15.97 -3.29 -4.27
N ARG A 182 -16.44 -3.23 -5.53
CA ARG A 182 -17.44 -4.17 -6.03
C ARG A 182 -16.86 -5.58 -6.08
N ARG A 183 -15.64 -5.72 -6.62
CA ARG A 183 -14.99 -7.03 -6.72
C ARG A 183 -14.72 -7.66 -5.36
N LEU A 184 -14.25 -6.86 -4.40
CA LEU A 184 -14.05 -7.30 -3.03
C LEU A 184 -15.36 -7.79 -2.38
N ALA A 185 -16.49 -7.11 -2.63
CA ALA A 185 -17.79 -7.58 -2.16
C ALA A 185 -18.20 -8.92 -2.80
N GLU A 186 -17.99 -9.09 -4.10
CA GLU A 186 -18.25 -10.35 -4.82
C GLU A 186 -17.40 -11.51 -4.25
N LEU A 187 -16.15 -11.24 -3.87
CA LEU A 187 -15.27 -12.24 -3.24
C LEU A 187 -15.67 -12.58 -1.81
N GLU A 188 -15.96 -11.57 -0.99
CA GLU A 188 -16.41 -11.77 0.38
C GLU A 188 -17.71 -12.60 0.44
N ASP A 189 -18.64 -12.35 -0.48
CA ASP A 189 -19.88 -13.14 -0.60
C ASP A 189 -19.61 -14.61 -0.98
N ALA A 190 -18.52 -14.88 -1.71
CA ALA A 190 -18.07 -16.22 -2.09
C ALA A 190 -17.14 -16.88 -1.05
N GLY A 191 -16.75 -16.17 0.02
CA GLY A 191 -15.73 -16.64 0.97
C GLY A 191 -14.29 -16.64 0.41
N ALA A 192 -14.08 -15.96 -0.72
CA ALA A 192 -12.78 -15.86 -1.39
C ALA A 192 -11.97 -14.66 -0.87
N VAL A 193 -10.65 -14.78 -0.90
CA VAL A 193 -9.72 -13.67 -0.60
C VAL A 193 -9.05 -13.11 -1.86
N GLY A 194 -9.16 -13.82 -2.97
CA GLY A 194 -8.58 -13.45 -4.25
C GLY A 194 -9.09 -14.35 -5.37
N GLN A 195 -8.55 -14.13 -6.56
CA GLN A 195 -8.84 -14.97 -7.72
C GLN A 195 -7.57 -15.26 -8.49
N ILE A 196 -7.54 -16.38 -9.20
CA ILE A 196 -6.42 -16.76 -10.06
C ILE A 196 -6.90 -16.88 -11.50
N HIS A 197 -6.05 -16.44 -12.43
CA HIS A 197 -6.31 -16.66 -13.85
C HIS A 197 -6.24 -18.17 -14.17
N PRO A 198 -7.21 -18.74 -14.90
CA PRO A 198 -7.28 -20.18 -15.16
C PRO A 198 -6.06 -20.75 -15.90
N LEU A 199 -5.44 -19.99 -16.81
CA LEU A 199 -4.15 -20.40 -17.42
C LEU A 199 -3.00 -20.46 -16.43
N LEU A 200 -2.97 -19.55 -15.46
CA LEU A 200 -1.93 -19.59 -14.44
C LEU A 200 -2.13 -20.81 -13.55
N LEU A 201 -3.37 -21.07 -13.13
CA LEU A 201 -3.73 -22.27 -12.38
C LEU A 201 -3.30 -23.54 -13.10
N HIS A 202 -3.60 -23.64 -14.40
CA HIS A 202 -3.19 -24.75 -15.24
C HIS A 202 -1.66 -24.89 -15.32
N ALA A 203 -0.96 -23.77 -15.54
CA ALA A 203 0.49 -23.76 -15.69
C ALA A 203 1.24 -24.12 -14.39
N LEU A 204 0.71 -23.71 -13.23
CA LEU A 204 1.22 -24.15 -11.92
C LEU A 204 1.03 -25.66 -11.74
N GLY A 205 -0.16 -26.18 -12.07
CA GLY A 205 -0.49 -27.60 -11.96
C GLY A 205 0.37 -28.50 -12.87
N GLN A 206 0.53 -28.14 -14.15
CA GLN A 206 1.35 -28.92 -15.10
C GLN A 206 2.80 -29.08 -14.62
N ARG A 207 3.34 -28.04 -13.96
CA ARG A 207 4.72 -28.02 -13.47
C ARG A 207 4.87 -28.51 -12.03
N LYS A 208 3.86 -29.23 -11.53
CA LYS A 208 3.83 -29.87 -10.21
C LYS A 208 4.13 -28.92 -9.05
N GLN A 209 3.83 -27.63 -9.22
CA GLN A 209 3.91 -26.68 -8.12
C GLN A 209 2.75 -26.95 -7.15
N PRO A 210 2.99 -26.90 -5.82
CA PRO A 210 1.92 -27.00 -4.86
C PRO A 210 1.05 -25.74 -4.97
N VAL A 211 -0.08 -25.86 -5.67
CA VAL A 211 -0.94 -24.71 -6.03
C VAL A 211 -1.42 -23.97 -4.77
N ALA A 212 -1.98 -24.69 -3.80
CA ALA A 212 -2.48 -24.09 -2.56
C ALA A 212 -1.37 -23.37 -1.79
N GLU A 213 -0.21 -24.01 -1.59
CA GLU A 213 0.93 -23.40 -0.90
C GLU A 213 1.46 -22.17 -1.65
N THR A 214 1.51 -22.22 -2.99
CA THR A 214 1.89 -21.10 -3.84
C THR A 214 0.91 -19.93 -3.66
N LEU A 215 -0.40 -20.21 -3.68
CA LEU A 215 -1.42 -19.18 -3.53
C LEU A 215 -1.46 -18.58 -2.14
N ALA A 216 -1.34 -19.41 -1.10
CA ALA A 216 -1.23 -18.96 0.29
C ALA A 216 0.02 -18.09 0.49
N SER A 217 1.15 -18.46 -0.11
CA SER A 217 2.40 -17.68 -0.06
C SER A 217 2.25 -16.32 -0.74
N ILE A 218 1.69 -16.29 -1.95
CA ILE A 218 1.41 -15.03 -2.67
C ILE A 218 0.34 -14.20 -1.95
N HIS A 219 -0.61 -14.86 -1.29
CA HIS A 219 -1.56 -14.19 -0.42
C HIS A 219 -0.88 -13.65 0.85
N ALA A 220 0.18 -14.25 1.37
CA ALA A 220 0.92 -13.69 2.50
C ALA A 220 1.73 -12.44 2.10
N ASP A 221 2.28 -12.41 0.87
CA ASP A 221 3.17 -11.34 0.39
C ASP A 221 2.74 -10.78 -0.99
N PRO A 222 1.89 -9.74 -1.02
CA PRO A 222 1.29 -9.19 -2.24
C PRO A 222 2.18 -8.17 -2.97
N ASP A 223 3.14 -7.57 -2.27
CA ASP A 223 3.95 -6.46 -2.78
C ASP A 223 5.08 -6.95 -3.69
N GLU A 224 5.34 -8.26 -3.70
CA GLU A 224 6.37 -8.86 -4.53
C GLU A 224 5.82 -9.44 -5.84
N ILE A 225 6.39 -8.96 -6.94
CA ILE A 225 6.38 -9.71 -8.20
C ILE A 225 7.17 -11.00 -7.94
N GLN A 226 6.46 -12.12 -7.87
CA GLN A 226 7.10 -13.40 -7.56
C GLN A 226 7.65 -14.05 -8.82
N ARG A 227 8.90 -14.50 -8.73
CA ARG A 227 9.57 -15.22 -9.80
C ARG A 227 9.66 -16.70 -9.44
N ILE A 228 8.86 -17.54 -10.12
CA ILE A 228 8.94 -18.99 -9.99
C ILE A 228 9.75 -19.54 -11.16
N GLN A 229 10.74 -20.37 -10.88
CA GLN A 229 11.48 -21.09 -11.90
C GLN A 229 11.12 -22.57 -11.81
N ASP A 230 10.78 -23.18 -12.94
CA ASP A 230 10.52 -24.61 -13.00
C ASP A 230 11.82 -25.42 -13.11
N GLU A 231 11.71 -26.76 -13.01
CA GLU A 231 12.85 -27.68 -13.12
C GLU A 231 13.53 -27.64 -14.51
N GLU A 232 12.81 -27.23 -15.54
CA GLU A 232 13.29 -27.11 -16.93
C GLU A 232 13.95 -25.75 -17.21
N GLY A 233 13.90 -24.83 -16.24
CA GLY A 233 14.47 -23.49 -16.30
C GLY A 233 13.55 -22.40 -16.85
N SER A 234 12.29 -22.71 -17.17
CA SER A 234 11.28 -21.72 -17.54
C SER A 234 10.96 -20.82 -16.35
N VAL A 235 10.78 -19.54 -16.63
CA VAL A 235 10.52 -18.52 -15.61
C VAL A 235 9.08 -18.02 -15.73
N PHE A 236 8.40 -18.01 -14.60
CA PHE A 236 7.14 -17.32 -14.39
C PHE A 236 7.36 -16.06 -13.60
N ILE A 237 6.61 -15.03 -13.97
CA ILE A 237 6.55 -13.79 -13.22
C ILE A 237 5.09 -13.61 -12.83
N LEU A 238 4.77 -13.75 -11.55
CA LEU A 238 3.41 -13.69 -11.01
C LEU A 238 3.18 -12.33 -10.34
N TYR A 239 1.99 -11.77 -10.52
CA TYR A 239 1.61 -10.49 -9.92
C TYR A 239 0.10 -10.32 -9.92
N TRP A 240 -0.39 -9.45 -9.04
CA TRP A 240 -1.80 -9.08 -8.96
C TRP A 240 -2.18 -8.11 -10.07
N SER A 241 -3.33 -8.33 -10.69
CA SER A 241 -3.98 -7.32 -11.51
C SER A 241 -5.49 -7.39 -11.41
N ASP A 242 -6.11 -6.25 -11.10
CA ASP A 242 -7.56 -6.11 -10.91
C ASP A 242 -8.19 -7.20 -10.02
N GLY A 243 -7.52 -7.54 -8.92
CA GLY A 243 -7.92 -8.55 -7.93
C GLY A 243 -7.73 -9.99 -8.36
N THR A 244 -7.11 -10.20 -9.52
CA THR A 244 -6.76 -11.52 -10.04
C THR A 244 -5.25 -11.70 -10.06
N LEU A 245 -4.77 -12.79 -9.49
CA LEU A 245 -3.41 -13.26 -9.68
C LEU A 245 -3.23 -13.72 -11.14
N VAL A 246 -2.37 -13.00 -11.84
CA VAL A 246 -2.00 -13.24 -13.23
C VAL A 246 -0.50 -13.52 -13.33
N GLY A 247 0.03 -13.66 -14.54
CA GLY A 247 1.46 -13.78 -14.71
C GLY A 247 1.95 -13.55 -16.13
N THR A 248 3.27 -13.68 -16.27
CA THR A 248 3.98 -13.73 -17.55
C THR A 248 4.73 -15.04 -17.65
N PHE A 249 4.38 -15.86 -18.64
CA PHE A 249 5.01 -17.17 -18.88
C PHE A 249 4.78 -17.65 -20.31
N GLU A 250 5.59 -18.59 -20.75
CA GLU A 250 5.39 -19.27 -22.03
C GLU A 250 4.39 -20.43 -21.85
N VAL A 251 3.34 -20.41 -22.67
CA VAL A 251 2.26 -21.42 -22.66
C VAL A 251 2.62 -22.57 -23.60
N SER A 252 3.15 -22.24 -24.77
CA SER A 252 3.69 -23.16 -25.76
C SER A 252 4.76 -22.44 -26.58
N GLU A 253 5.52 -23.17 -27.38
CA GLU A 253 6.54 -22.60 -28.25
C GLU A 253 5.99 -21.41 -29.06
N GLY A 254 6.56 -20.23 -28.83
CA GLY A 254 6.18 -19.00 -29.52
C GLY A 254 4.85 -18.37 -29.06
N VAL A 255 4.27 -18.82 -27.94
CA VAL A 255 3.02 -18.28 -27.36
C VAL A 255 3.23 -17.93 -25.90
N LYS A 256 3.18 -16.63 -25.58
CA LYS A 256 3.40 -16.11 -24.22
C LYS A 256 2.12 -15.54 -23.65
N PHE A 257 1.78 -15.92 -22.42
CA PHE A 257 0.76 -15.23 -21.65
C PHE A 257 1.37 -14.00 -20.97
N GLN A 258 0.69 -12.85 -21.04
CA GLN A 258 1.09 -11.58 -20.44
C GLN A 258 -0.14 -10.84 -19.94
N LYS A 259 -0.28 -10.73 -18.61
CA LYS A 259 -1.38 -10.04 -17.93
C LYS A 259 -2.74 -10.72 -18.18
N ASP A 260 -3.40 -10.36 -19.28
CA ASP A 260 -4.75 -10.79 -19.67
C ASP A 260 -4.83 -11.23 -21.15
N ARG A 261 -3.68 -11.43 -21.80
CA ARG A 261 -3.58 -11.70 -23.23
C ARG A 261 -2.48 -12.68 -23.56
N LEU A 262 -2.63 -13.34 -24.71
CA LEU A 262 -1.57 -14.10 -25.35
C LEU A 262 -0.85 -13.24 -26.39
N VAL A 263 0.47 -13.27 -26.38
CA VAL A 263 1.35 -12.73 -27.42
C VAL A 263 1.87 -13.92 -28.22
N VAL A 264 1.41 -14.00 -29.46
CA VAL A 264 1.71 -15.09 -30.39
C VAL A 264 2.76 -14.60 -31.38
N GLY A 265 3.90 -15.29 -31.42
CA GLY A 265 4.99 -15.00 -32.35
C GLY A 265 4.62 -15.26 -33.82
N PRO A 266 5.43 -14.76 -34.76
CA PRO A 266 5.13 -14.78 -36.20
C PRO A 266 4.83 -16.17 -36.77
N GLU A 267 5.54 -17.20 -36.30
CA GLU A 267 5.38 -18.57 -36.80
C GLU A 267 4.04 -19.18 -36.38
N ALA A 268 3.59 -18.90 -35.15
CA ALA A 268 2.31 -19.37 -34.62
C ALA A 268 1.13 -18.46 -35.02
N ALA A 269 1.39 -17.19 -35.36
CA ALA A 269 0.37 -16.17 -35.67
C ALA A 269 -0.59 -16.58 -36.79
N ALA A 270 -0.14 -17.39 -37.76
CA ALA A 270 -0.97 -17.87 -38.86
C ALA A 270 -2.20 -18.66 -38.38
N LYS A 271 -2.12 -19.35 -37.24
CA LYS A 271 -3.23 -20.13 -36.65
C LYS A 271 -4.30 -19.25 -36.00
N PHE A 272 -3.95 -18.03 -35.58
CA PHE A 272 -4.79 -17.15 -34.76
C PHE A 272 -5.49 -16.03 -35.55
N LYS A 273 -5.06 -15.74 -36.79
CA LYS A 273 -5.53 -14.59 -37.60
C LYS A 273 -7.05 -14.47 -37.84
N ARG A 274 -7.87 -15.49 -37.57
CA ARG A 274 -9.30 -15.54 -37.97
C ARG A 274 -10.24 -16.32 -37.05
N LYS A 275 -9.85 -16.63 -35.81
CA LYS A 275 -10.59 -17.60 -34.97
C LYS A 275 -11.12 -17.03 -33.65
N ALA A 276 -11.95 -15.99 -33.71
CA ALA A 276 -12.79 -15.66 -32.56
C ALA A 276 -13.81 -16.79 -32.30
N GLY A 277 -14.08 -17.12 -31.04
CA GLY A 277 -15.05 -18.14 -30.64
C GLY A 277 -14.55 -19.59 -30.57
N CYS A 278 -13.27 -19.85 -30.86
CA CYS A 278 -12.67 -21.18 -30.64
C CYS A 278 -11.94 -21.26 -29.30
N THR A 279 -11.73 -22.47 -28.80
CA THR A 279 -11.04 -22.70 -27.52
C THR A 279 -9.52 -22.68 -27.69
N LEU A 280 -8.80 -22.36 -26.61
CA LEU A 280 -7.35 -22.33 -26.62
C LEU A 280 -6.74 -23.72 -26.85
N GLY A 281 -7.33 -24.77 -26.28
CA GLY A 281 -6.90 -26.16 -26.48
C GLY A 281 -6.88 -26.57 -27.95
N GLU A 282 -7.87 -26.13 -28.74
CA GLU A 282 -7.92 -26.37 -30.19
C GLU A 282 -6.81 -25.65 -30.97
N LEU A 283 -6.28 -24.55 -30.43
CA LEU A 283 -5.32 -23.69 -31.13
C LEU A 283 -3.87 -24.06 -30.87
N ILE A 284 -3.54 -24.43 -29.63
CA ILE A 284 -2.17 -24.70 -29.18
C ILE A 284 -1.96 -26.14 -28.73
N HIS A 285 -2.93 -27.03 -28.99
CA HIS A 285 -2.87 -28.45 -28.59
C HIS A 285 -2.60 -28.63 -27.08
N MET A 286 -3.14 -27.74 -26.26
CA MET A 286 -3.08 -27.88 -24.81
C MET A 286 -4.03 -29.00 -24.39
N SER A 287 -3.51 -29.97 -23.62
CA SER A 287 -4.31 -31.06 -23.04
C SER A 287 -5.30 -30.53 -21.99
N GLU A 288 -6.31 -31.35 -21.66
CA GLU A 288 -7.43 -31.03 -20.75
C GLU A 288 -7.02 -30.24 -19.49
N GLY A 289 -7.87 -29.29 -19.08
CA GLY A 289 -7.67 -28.46 -17.87
C GLY A 289 -8.32 -27.07 -17.97
N PRO A 290 -8.35 -26.28 -16.87
CA PRO A 290 -9.09 -25.02 -16.79
C PRO A 290 -8.66 -23.95 -17.81
N GLY A 291 -7.47 -24.08 -18.40
CA GLY A 291 -7.00 -23.20 -19.48
C GLY A 291 -7.42 -23.62 -20.89
N ALA A 292 -7.75 -24.91 -21.11
CA ALA A 292 -7.97 -25.47 -22.44
C ALA A 292 -9.31 -25.00 -23.04
N ASP A 293 -10.30 -24.78 -22.19
CA ASP A 293 -11.67 -24.38 -22.58
C ASP A 293 -11.82 -22.85 -22.78
N LEU A 294 -10.75 -22.07 -22.54
CA LEU A 294 -10.81 -20.62 -22.69
C LEU A 294 -11.08 -20.22 -24.14
N VAL A 295 -12.08 -19.36 -24.32
CA VAL A 295 -12.54 -18.96 -25.65
C VAL A 295 -11.77 -17.72 -26.10
N VAL A 296 -11.29 -17.72 -27.35
CA VAL A 296 -10.70 -16.53 -27.95
C VAL A 296 -11.77 -15.48 -28.21
N GLU A 297 -11.71 -14.37 -27.47
CA GLU A 297 -12.62 -13.22 -27.63
C GLU A 297 -12.32 -12.50 -28.94
N SER A 298 -11.05 -12.15 -29.13
CA SER A 298 -10.59 -11.40 -30.29
C SER A 298 -9.09 -11.60 -30.50
N ALA A 299 -8.68 -11.50 -31.76
CA ALA A 299 -7.29 -11.34 -32.15
C ALA A 299 -7.16 -9.95 -32.76
N ARG A 300 -6.34 -9.07 -32.17
CA ARG A 300 -6.09 -7.72 -32.70
C ARG A 300 -4.68 -7.62 -33.28
N ASP A 301 -4.56 -6.72 -34.26
CA ASP A 301 -3.40 -6.61 -35.15
C ASP A 301 -2.13 -6.05 -34.49
N TRP A 302 -1.02 -6.78 -34.74
CA TRP A 302 0.38 -6.40 -35.02
C TRP A 302 1.02 -5.27 -34.19
N ILE A 303 1.66 -5.64 -33.08
CA ILE A 303 2.89 -4.95 -32.64
C ILE A 303 4.05 -5.68 -33.31
N GLY A 304 4.55 -5.14 -34.43
CA GLY A 304 5.54 -5.84 -35.26
C GLY A 304 4.95 -7.13 -35.85
N ASP A 305 5.70 -8.25 -35.81
CA ASP A 305 5.28 -9.53 -36.41
C ASP A 305 4.46 -10.46 -35.49
N SER A 306 3.94 -9.94 -34.38
CA SER A 306 3.22 -10.73 -33.36
C SER A 306 1.71 -10.45 -33.35
N VAL A 307 0.90 -11.45 -33.01
CA VAL A 307 -0.55 -11.32 -32.83
C VAL A 307 -0.87 -11.30 -31.35
N SER A 308 -1.64 -10.29 -30.92
CA SER A 308 -2.19 -10.24 -29.56
C SER A 308 -3.59 -10.81 -29.55
N VAL A 309 -3.80 -11.80 -28.68
CA VAL A 309 -5.07 -12.53 -28.55
C VAL A 309 -5.62 -12.31 -27.15
N ARG A 310 -6.88 -11.88 -27.06
CA ARG A 310 -7.59 -11.73 -25.80
C ARG A 310 -8.50 -12.95 -25.58
N LEU A 311 -8.51 -13.44 -24.36
CA LEU A 311 -9.30 -14.61 -23.96
C LEU A 311 -10.51 -14.14 -23.16
N LEU A 312 -11.65 -14.82 -23.35
CA LEU A 312 -12.74 -14.82 -22.39
C LEU A 312 -12.40 -15.84 -21.31
N TRP A 313 -12.42 -15.40 -20.07
CA TRP A 313 -12.12 -16.23 -18.92
C TRP A 313 -12.95 -15.75 -17.74
N ASP A 314 -13.32 -16.71 -16.90
CA ASP A 314 -13.83 -16.45 -15.56
C ASP A 314 -12.69 -16.73 -14.58
N ALA A 315 -12.47 -15.76 -13.69
CA ALA A 315 -11.45 -15.85 -12.66
C ALA A 315 -11.85 -16.93 -11.65
N VAL A 316 -10.90 -17.77 -11.25
CA VAL A 316 -11.15 -18.86 -10.32
C VAL A 316 -10.93 -18.34 -8.89
N PRO A 317 -11.95 -18.28 -8.02
CA PRO A 317 -11.80 -17.80 -6.65
C PRO A 317 -10.97 -18.76 -5.79
N PHE A 318 -10.25 -18.21 -4.81
CA PHE A 318 -9.52 -19.00 -3.81
C PHE A 318 -9.55 -18.34 -2.42
N ASP A 319 -9.36 -19.14 -1.37
CA ASP A 319 -9.38 -18.68 0.02
C ASP A 319 -8.00 -18.36 0.62
N ALA A 320 -7.93 -17.99 1.90
CA ALA A 320 -6.68 -17.63 2.57
C ALA A 320 -5.67 -18.79 2.69
N GLU A 321 -6.15 -20.04 2.64
CA GLU A 321 -5.32 -21.25 2.68
C GLU A 321 -4.83 -21.65 1.27
N GLY A 322 -5.30 -20.94 0.24
CA GLY A 322 -4.98 -21.20 -1.16
C GLY A 322 -5.88 -22.24 -1.81
N ASP A 323 -6.95 -22.66 -1.15
CA ASP A 323 -7.90 -23.63 -1.69
C ASP A 323 -8.78 -22.97 -2.76
N ILE A 324 -8.94 -23.67 -3.87
CA ILE A 324 -9.81 -23.24 -4.97
C ILE A 324 -11.27 -23.45 -4.55
N LEU A 325 -12.10 -22.42 -4.76
CA LEU A 325 -13.51 -22.44 -4.42
C LEU A 325 -14.37 -22.72 -5.67
N ASP A 326 -15.46 -23.47 -5.47
CA ASP A 326 -16.43 -23.85 -6.51
C ASP A 326 -17.51 -22.79 -6.75
#